data_AF-A0A2E7PZB9-F1
#
_entry.id   AF-A0A2E7PZB9-F1
#
_cell.length_a   1.000
_cell.length_b   1.000
_cell.length_c   1.000
_cell.angle_alpha   90.00
_cell.angle_beta   90.00
_cell.angle_gamma   90.00
#
_symmetry.space_group_name_H-M   'P 1'
#
loop_
_entity.id
_entity.type
_entity.pdbx_description
1 polymer ?
#
loop_
_entity_poly.entity_id
_entity_poly.type
_entity_poly.pdbx_seq_one_letter_code
_entity_poly.pdbx_strand_id
1 'polypeptide(L)'
;MRDKQSRRDAIKTTAVAGLGMSSGAFAIPSGKRNLNISGKDFIREENSKMGTRDWRLRNTETIPGKINKILDNGRSMVIEGYCNANSLRVGEKLKIMVSANPASAFKLDIFRTGYYGGTGARLMKSFDSLQTGTQPDPPIGENYVRECQWEPTLELEIPPTWPSGVYLGKMTAERSGIQSYVIFIVRDDRPCDFLFQCSDLTWSAYNRWPMDYSIYTEHENWTCIGVPSGTVSFDRPYGLFTHPVNKMKKSGGSGEYLPWEFPLAFWMEKEGYDLSYISNIDTHSDPQGLLRSNGFISVGHDEYWSLEMYDNVRKAREEGVNLAFFGGNSVLCVAPLLPNTNGVPNRATRREGWFMPVADEI
;
A
#
# COMPACT_ATOMS: atom_id res chain seq x y z
N MET A 1 53.94 27.62 17.23
CA MET A 1 52.99 27.37 16.13
C MET A 1 51.99 26.33 16.61
N ARG A 2 50.70 26.57 16.38
CA ARG A 2 49.59 25.77 16.90
C ARG A 2 49.54 24.42 16.19
N ASP A 3 49.27 23.34 16.91
CA ASP A 3 48.42 22.29 16.37
C ASP A 3 47.51 21.68 17.44
N LYS A 4 46.37 21.22 16.92
CA LYS A 4 45.07 20.95 17.54
C LYS A 4 45.08 19.82 18.57
N GLN A 5 44.22 19.95 19.59
CA GLN A 5 43.67 18.80 20.29
C GLN A 5 42.15 18.84 20.29
N SER A 6 41.58 17.67 19.99
CA SER A 6 40.19 17.46 19.61
C SER A 6 39.24 17.39 20.81
N ARG A 7 37.99 17.85 20.61
CA ARG A 7 36.87 17.81 21.55
C ARG A 7 36.34 16.38 21.75
N ARG A 8 37.12 15.49 22.38
CA ARG A 8 36.63 14.15 22.76
C ARG A 8 36.73 13.79 24.24
N ASP A 9 37.20 14.67 25.12
CA ASP A 9 37.24 14.38 26.56
C ASP A 9 36.70 15.53 27.40
N ALA A 10 35.42 15.46 27.78
CA ALA A 10 34.89 16.18 28.94
C ALA A 10 33.55 15.57 29.39
N ILE A 11 33.60 14.37 29.95
CA ILE A 11 32.62 13.91 30.93
C ILE A 11 33.34 13.92 32.28
N LYS A 12 32.88 14.74 33.24
CA LYS A 12 32.72 14.39 34.67
C LYS A 12 32.27 15.60 35.52
N THR A 13 31.05 15.45 36.03
CA THR A 13 30.62 15.71 37.43
C THR A 13 30.70 17.13 37.99
N THR A 14 29.57 17.66 38.49
CA THR A 14 29.32 18.03 39.92
C THR A 14 27.82 18.33 40.12
N ALA A 15 27.32 17.95 41.30
CA ALA A 15 25.92 17.88 41.69
C ALA A 15 25.45 19.09 42.53
N VAL A 16 24.14 19.40 42.40
CA VAL A 16 23.15 19.84 43.41
C VAL A 16 23.32 21.20 44.13
N ALA A 17 22.37 22.12 43.86
CA ALA A 17 21.34 22.61 44.81
C ALA A 17 20.82 24.01 44.40
N GLY A 18 19.51 24.15 44.24
CA GLY A 18 18.84 25.44 44.03
C GLY A 18 17.32 25.27 43.93
N LEU A 19 16.66 25.24 45.07
CA LEU A 19 15.20 25.24 45.22
C LEU A 19 14.61 26.57 44.73
N GLY A 20 13.60 26.50 43.87
CA GLY A 20 12.74 27.63 43.51
C GLY A 20 11.40 27.09 43.00
N MET A 21 10.40 27.09 43.89
CA MET A 21 9.03 26.67 43.59
C MET A 21 8.35 27.70 42.69
N SER A 22 7.81 27.25 41.56
CA SER A 22 6.67 27.88 40.91
C SER A 22 5.75 26.79 40.38
N SER A 23 4.64 26.62 41.08
CA SER A 23 3.51 25.74 40.77
C SER A 23 2.86 26.15 39.45
N GLY A 24 2.99 25.30 38.44
CA GLY A 24 2.17 25.30 37.22
C GLY A 24 1.87 23.86 36.88
N ALA A 25 0.66 23.40 37.25
CA ALA A 25 0.23 22.03 37.03
C ALA A 25 0.01 21.78 35.52
N PHE A 26 1.06 21.34 34.83
CA PHE A 26 0.88 20.51 33.65
C PHE A 26 0.69 19.08 34.15
N ALA A 27 -0.57 18.68 34.28
CA ALA A 27 -0.91 17.27 34.39
C ALA A 27 -0.42 16.59 33.09
N ILE A 28 0.74 15.95 33.15
CA ILE A 28 1.12 14.94 32.18
C ILE A 28 0.03 13.87 32.29
N PRO A 29 -0.71 13.53 31.22
CA PRO A 29 -1.60 12.39 31.27
C PRO A 29 -0.72 11.15 31.45
N SER A 30 -0.53 10.72 32.70
CA SER A 30 0.02 9.41 33.01
C SER A 30 -1.07 8.37 32.81
N GLY A 31 -1.65 8.35 31.60
CA GLY A 31 -2.44 7.22 31.14
C GLY A 31 -1.45 6.12 30.79
N LYS A 32 -1.11 5.28 31.76
CA LYS A 32 -0.61 3.94 31.43
C LYS A 32 -1.74 3.24 30.68
N ARG A 33 -1.74 3.31 29.34
CA ARG A 33 -2.46 2.32 28.54
C ARG A 33 -1.91 0.98 29.00
N ASN A 34 -2.76 0.17 29.62
CA ASN A 34 -2.45 -1.23 29.84
C ASN A 34 -2.18 -1.81 28.46
N LEU A 35 -0.90 -2.00 28.12
CA LEU A 35 -0.50 -2.73 26.94
C LEU A 35 -1.14 -4.10 27.07
N ASN A 36 -2.17 -4.36 26.28
CA ASN A 36 -2.88 -5.61 26.29
C ASN A 36 -1.90 -6.66 25.77
N ILE A 37 -1.28 -7.41 26.69
CA ILE A 37 -0.21 -8.38 26.38
C ILE A 37 -0.72 -9.48 25.43
N SER A 38 -2.04 -9.66 25.30
CA SER A 38 -2.64 -10.70 24.45
C SER A 38 -2.47 -10.51 22.94
N GLY A 39 -2.03 -9.32 22.46
CA GLY A 39 -1.80 -9.08 21.02
C GLY A 39 -0.40 -9.46 20.52
N LYS A 40 0.61 -9.46 21.41
CA LYS A 40 2.03 -9.60 21.03
C LYS A 40 2.39 -10.93 20.39
N ASP A 41 1.64 -11.98 20.73
CA ASP A 41 1.91 -13.31 20.18
C ASP A 41 1.13 -13.59 18.90
N PHE A 42 0.14 -12.77 18.51
CA PHE A 42 -0.69 -13.05 17.33
C PHE A 42 0.13 -13.17 16.04
N ILE A 43 1.01 -12.20 15.76
CA ILE A 43 1.87 -12.23 14.57
C ILE A 43 2.92 -13.35 14.68
N ARG A 44 3.39 -13.68 15.88
CA ARG A 44 4.34 -14.79 16.10
C ARG A 44 3.70 -16.14 15.86
N GLU A 45 2.49 -16.35 16.38
CA GLU A 45 1.65 -17.52 16.16
C GLU A 45 1.32 -17.67 14.68
N GLU A 46 0.90 -16.59 14.01
CA GLU A 46 0.66 -16.60 12.57
C GLU A 46 1.94 -16.99 11.80
N ASN A 47 3.08 -16.40 12.12
CA ASN A 47 4.36 -16.69 11.46
C ASN A 47 4.96 -18.06 11.82
N SER A 48 4.43 -18.75 12.83
CA SER A 48 4.77 -20.15 13.14
C SER A 48 4.11 -21.13 12.16
N LYS A 49 3.06 -20.71 11.45
CA LYS A 49 2.40 -21.52 10.43
C LYS A 49 3.32 -21.72 9.23
N MET A 50 3.14 -22.85 8.54
CA MET A 50 3.92 -23.19 7.36
C MET A 50 3.72 -22.14 6.25
N GLY A 51 4.80 -21.47 5.86
CA GLY A 51 4.84 -20.61 4.68
C GLY A 51 5.40 -21.32 3.44
N THR A 52 5.44 -20.60 2.33
CA THR A 52 5.93 -21.08 1.04
C THR A 52 6.60 -19.95 0.26
N ARG A 53 7.42 -20.31 -0.74
CA ARG A 53 7.98 -19.39 -1.74
C ARG A 53 7.19 -19.39 -3.05
N ASP A 54 6.14 -20.21 -3.15
CA ASP A 54 5.32 -20.33 -4.36
C ASP A 54 4.48 -19.09 -4.65
N TRP A 55 4.40 -18.14 -3.71
CA TRP A 55 3.80 -16.84 -3.97
C TRP A 55 4.56 -16.08 -5.05
N ARG A 56 5.88 -16.24 -5.19
CA ARG A 56 6.72 -15.49 -6.14
C ARG A 56 6.38 -15.84 -7.59
N LEU A 57 6.25 -14.82 -8.44
CA LEU A 57 6.12 -15.04 -9.88
C LEU A 57 7.43 -15.63 -10.43
N ARG A 58 7.32 -16.72 -11.19
CA ARG A 58 8.42 -17.42 -11.86
C ARG A 58 8.42 -17.13 -13.34
N ASN A 59 7.24 -17.17 -13.96
CA ASN A 59 7.03 -16.97 -15.38
C ASN A 59 6.16 -15.74 -15.60
N THR A 60 6.73 -14.67 -16.14
CA THR A 60 6.07 -13.37 -16.29
C THR A 60 6.32 -12.87 -17.70
N GLU A 61 5.32 -12.24 -18.29
CA GLU A 61 5.41 -11.62 -19.60
C GLU A 61 4.74 -10.26 -19.54
N THR A 62 5.39 -9.25 -20.13
CA THR A 62 4.83 -7.93 -20.31
C THR A 62 4.85 -7.57 -21.78
N ILE A 63 3.97 -6.64 -22.20
CA ILE A 63 3.99 -6.12 -23.56
C ILE A 63 5.43 -5.64 -23.89
N PRO A 64 6.03 -6.12 -24.99
CA PRO A 64 7.39 -5.74 -25.35
C PRO A 64 7.46 -4.27 -25.76
N GLY A 65 8.63 -3.68 -25.50
CA GLY A 65 8.92 -2.30 -25.89
C GLY A 65 8.52 -1.26 -24.85
N LYS A 66 8.78 -0.01 -25.22
CA LYS A 66 8.55 1.14 -24.36
C LYS A 66 7.12 1.65 -24.47
N ILE A 67 6.56 2.09 -23.35
CA ILE A 67 5.26 2.77 -23.28
C ILE A 67 5.39 4.27 -23.57
N ASN A 68 6.56 4.82 -23.27
CA ASN A 68 6.94 6.21 -23.57
C ASN A 68 8.46 6.31 -23.79
N LYS A 69 9.01 7.52 -23.79
CA LYS A 69 10.44 7.73 -24.10
C LYS A 69 11.39 6.99 -23.14
N ILE A 70 10.99 6.78 -21.88
CA ILE A 70 11.88 6.32 -20.81
C ILE A 70 11.47 4.99 -20.18
N LEU A 71 10.19 4.62 -20.19
CA LEU A 71 9.68 3.45 -19.48
C LEU A 71 9.25 2.31 -20.41
N ASP A 72 9.53 1.08 -19.97
CA ASP A 72 8.92 -0.14 -20.53
C ASP A 72 7.44 -0.23 -20.16
N ASN A 73 6.65 -0.97 -20.95
CA ASN A 73 5.19 -1.05 -20.78
C ASN A 73 4.74 -1.66 -19.45
N GLY A 74 5.31 -2.79 -19.05
CA GLY A 74 4.99 -3.39 -17.76
C GLY A 74 3.60 -4.03 -17.65
N ARG A 75 2.67 -3.82 -18.60
CA ARG A 75 1.37 -4.49 -18.64
C ARG A 75 1.51 -5.97 -19.00
N SER A 76 0.77 -6.85 -18.34
CA SER A 76 0.71 -8.29 -18.63
C SER A 76 -0.65 -8.67 -19.23
N MET A 77 -0.82 -8.52 -20.54
CA MET A 77 -2.12 -8.81 -21.20
C MET A 77 -2.51 -10.29 -21.17
N VAL A 78 -1.54 -11.19 -21.00
CA VAL A 78 -1.80 -12.63 -20.97
C VAL A 78 -2.69 -12.98 -19.78
N ILE A 79 -2.46 -12.36 -18.62
CA ILE A 79 -3.35 -12.43 -17.46
C ILE A 79 -3.15 -11.23 -16.54
N GLU A 80 -4.24 -10.52 -16.26
CA GLU A 80 -4.24 -9.35 -15.39
C GLU A 80 -5.61 -9.18 -14.72
N GLY A 81 -5.64 -8.45 -13.62
CA GLY A 81 -6.86 -8.30 -12.84
C GLY A 81 -6.76 -7.23 -11.79
N TYR A 82 -7.91 -6.95 -11.16
CA TYR A 82 -8.04 -6.01 -10.06
C TYR A 82 -9.18 -6.42 -9.12
N CYS A 83 -9.23 -5.76 -7.97
CA CYS A 83 -10.22 -6.01 -6.93
C CYS A 83 -11.19 -4.84 -6.82
N ASN A 84 -12.43 -5.11 -6.42
CA ASN A 84 -13.47 -4.07 -6.22
C ASN A 84 -13.26 -3.21 -4.96
N ALA A 85 -12.26 -3.54 -4.14
CA ALA A 85 -11.93 -2.84 -2.91
C ALA A 85 -10.41 -2.93 -2.68
N ASN A 86 -9.82 -1.88 -2.11
CA ASN A 86 -8.41 -1.88 -1.71
C ASN A 86 -8.21 -2.52 -0.35
N SER A 87 -9.16 -2.32 0.57
CA SER A 87 -9.13 -2.81 1.94
C SER A 87 -10.50 -3.40 2.29
N LEU A 88 -10.47 -4.52 2.99
CA LEU A 88 -11.64 -5.31 3.35
C LEU A 88 -11.55 -5.80 4.79
N ARG A 89 -12.71 -5.89 5.43
CA ARG A 89 -12.92 -6.54 6.73
C ARG A 89 -13.33 -8.00 6.55
N VAL A 90 -13.21 -8.75 7.64
CA VAL A 90 -13.84 -10.07 7.76
C VAL A 90 -15.34 -9.97 7.47
N GLY A 91 -15.86 -10.91 6.69
CA GLY A 91 -17.27 -10.97 6.28
C GLY A 91 -17.62 -10.07 5.09
N GLU A 92 -16.73 -9.16 4.68
CA GLU A 92 -16.94 -8.39 3.46
C GLU A 92 -16.64 -9.23 2.21
N LYS A 93 -17.25 -8.82 1.10
CA LYS A 93 -17.18 -9.55 -0.18
C LYS A 93 -16.15 -8.93 -1.10
N LEU A 94 -15.09 -9.68 -1.35
CA LEU A 94 -14.11 -9.41 -2.39
C LEU A 94 -14.61 -9.93 -3.73
N LYS A 95 -14.66 -9.06 -4.73
CA LYS A 95 -14.79 -9.43 -6.14
C LYS A 95 -13.45 -9.25 -6.83
N ILE A 96 -13.04 -10.25 -7.59
CA ILE A 96 -11.83 -10.23 -8.39
C ILE A 96 -12.23 -10.28 -9.86
N MET A 97 -11.83 -9.24 -10.59
CA MET A 97 -12.06 -9.10 -12.03
C MET A 97 -10.77 -9.51 -12.74
N VAL A 98 -10.85 -10.52 -13.60
CA VAL A 98 -9.69 -11.04 -14.34
C VAL A 98 -9.97 -10.99 -15.83
N SER A 99 -8.96 -10.59 -16.60
CA SER A 99 -8.92 -10.69 -18.06
C SER A 99 -7.75 -11.57 -18.47
N ALA A 100 -7.97 -12.45 -19.44
CA ALA A 100 -6.91 -13.22 -20.09
C ALA A 100 -6.98 -13.04 -21.61
N ASN A 101 -5.84 -12.74 -22.24
CA ASN A 101 -5.73 -12.61 -23.68
C ASN A 101 -4.53 -13.41 -24.22
N PRO A 102 -4.75 -14.53 -24.94
CA PRO A 102 -6.05 -15.09 -25.32
C PRO A 102 -6.84 -15.64 -24.12
N ALA A 103 -8.16 -15.70 -24.25
CA ALA A 103 -9.05 -16.31 -23.25
C ALA A 103 -8.53 -17.70 -22.81
N SER A 104 -8.48 -17.94 -21.51
CA SER A 104 -7.96 -19.18 -20.95
C SER A 104 -8.45 -19.41 -19.52
N ALA A 105 -8.47 -20.68 -19.12
CA ALA A 105 -8.53 -21.05 -17.73
C ALA A 105 -7.28 -20.57 -16.97
N PHE A 106 -7.42 -20.30 -15.68
CA PHE A 106 -6.29 -19.93 -14.83
C PHE A 106 -6.44 -20.50 -13.42
N LYS A 107 -5.31 -20.68 -12.75
CA LYS A 107 -5.23 -20.96 -11.32
C LYS A 107 -5.07 -19.65 -10.55
N LEU A 108 -5.80 -19.51 -9.44
CA LEU A 108 -5.65 -18.42 -8.48
C LEU A 108 -5.21 -18.98 -7.12
N ASP A 109 -4.01 -18.65 -6.69
CA ASP A 109 -3.52 -18.90 -5.34
C ASP A 109 -3.49 -17.59 -4.54
N ILE A 110 -4.24 -17.51 -3.45
CA ILE A 110 -4.26 -16.35 -2.56
C ILE A 110 -3.26 -16.59 -1.43
N PHE A 111 -2.33 -15.66 -1.27
CA PHE A 111 -1.32 -15.68 -0.22
C PHE A 111 -1.44 -14.47 0.69
N ARG A 112 -1.29 -14.65 2.00
CA ARG A 112 -1.03 -13.55 2.94
C ARG A 112 0.48 -13.39 3.07
N THR A 113 0.98 -12.22 2.73
CA THR A 113 2.42 -11.92 2.82
C THR A 113 2.85 -11.74 4.28
N GLY A 114 4.11 -12.04 4.60
CA GLY A 114 4.64 -12.00 5.98
C GLY A 114 5.97 -12.72 6.09
N TYR A 115 6.46 -12.98 7.30
CA TYR A 115 7.77 -13.62 7.48
C TYR A 115 7.76 -15.14 7.19
N TYR A 116 6.89 -15.88 7.89
CA TYR A 116 6.68 -17.32 7.80
C TYR A 116 7.98 -18.15 7.66
N GLY A 117 8.84 -18.07 8.67
CA GLY A 117 10.12 -18.80 8.68
C GLY A 117 11.06 -18.40 7.53
N GLY A 118 10.91 -17.20 6.98
CA GLY A 118 11.74 -16.67 5.89
C GLY A 118 11.26 -17.06 4.48
N THR A 119 10.05 -17.58 4.35
CA THR A 119 9.48 -17.97 3.05
C THR A 119 8.72 -16.83 2.37
N GLY A 120 8.19 -15.88 3.14
CA GLY A 120 7.64 -14.61 2.64
C GLY A 120 6.11 -14.57 2.51
N ALA A 121 5.43 -15.70 2.55
CA ALA A 121 3.97 -15.74 2.56
C ALA A 121 3.43 -17.10 3.00
N ARG A 122 2.17 -17.13 3.42
CA ARG A 122 1.38 -18.36 3.63
C ARG A 122 0.29 -18.47 2.58
N LEU A 123 0.10 -19.68 2.05
CA LEU A 123 -1.04 -19.98 1.18
C LEU A 123 -2.33 -19.98 2.00
N MET A 124 -3.30 -19.18 1.58
CA MET A 124 -4.57 -18.97 2.28
C MET A 124 -5.71 -19.74 1.63
N LYS A 125 -5.74 -19.74 0.29
CA LYS A 125 -6.78 -20.41 -0.50
C LYS A 125 -6.30 -20.59 -1.94
N SER A 126 -6.74 -21.67 -2.59
CA SER A 126 -6.50 -21.93 -4.01
C SER A 126 -7.83 -22.16 -4.73
N PHE A 127 -7.87 -21.73 -5.98
CA PHE A 127 -8.93 -22.01 -6.94
C PHE A 127 -8.28 -22.48 -8.23
N ASP A 128 -8.61 -23.68 -8.67
CA ASP A 128 -8.07 -24.26 -9.90
C ASP A 128 -9.04 -24.02 -11.06
N SER A 129 -8.49 -23.85 -12.27
CA SER A 129 -9.25 -23.82 -13.53
C SER A 129 -10.44 -22.86 -13.57
N LEU A 130 -10.30 -21.66 -12.98
CA LEU A 130 -11.26 -20.57 -13.14
C LEU A 130 -11.27 -20.12 -14.59
N GLN A 131 -12.46 -19.94 -15.17
CA GLN A 131 -12.62 -19.53 -16.57
C GLN A 131 -12.69 -18.01 -16.66
N THR A 132 -11.91 -17.43 -17.57
CA THR A 132 -12.07 -16.02 -17.94
C THR A 132 -11.81 -15.78 -19.43
N GLY A 133 -12.51 -14.80 -19.97
CA GLY A 133 -12.31 -14.30 -21.32
C GLY A 133 -11.39 -13.09 -21.36
N THR A 134 -11.21 -12.55 -22.56
CA THR A 134 -10.63 -11.21 -22.72
C THR A 134 -11.71 -10.18 -22.39
N GLN A 135 -11.44 -9.36 -21.39
CA GLN A 135 -12.29 -8.21 -21.04
C GLN A 135 -11.72 -6.92 -21.65
N PRO A 136 -12.57 -5.97 -22.07
CA PRO A 136 -12.16 -4.84 -22.90
C PRO A 136 -11.35 -3.81 -22.12
N ASP A 137 -10.40 -3.15 -22.77
CA ASP A 137 -9.81 -1.93 -22.23
C ASP A 137 -10.90 -0.86 -22.10
N PRO A 138 -10.91 -0.09 -21.00
CA PRO A 138 -11.94 0.93 -20.83
C PRO A 138 -11.81 2.03 -21.88
N PRO A 139 -12.84 2.85 -22.15
CA PRO A 139 -12.67 4.09 -22.89
C PRO A 139 -11.86 5.12 -22.09
N ILE A 140 -11.40 6.19 -22.73
CA ILE A 140 -10.82 7.35 -22.02
C ILE A 140 -12.01 8.16 -21.51
N GLY A 141 -12.18 8.25 -20.21
CA GLY A 141 -13.22 9.06 -19.58
C GLY A 141 -12.81 10.52 -19.39
N GLU A 142 -13.64 11.28 -18.69
CA GLU A 142 -13.33 12.65 -18.29
C GLU A 142 -12.03 12.70 -17.45
N ASN A 143 -11.23 13.75 -17.61
CA ASN A 143 -9.93 13.90 -16.93
C ASN A 143 -8.97 12.73 -17.18
N TYR A 144 -9.08 12.09 -18.35
CA TYR A 144 -8.27 10.97 -18.81
C TYR A 144 -8.41 9.67 -18.00
N VAL A 145 -9.45 9.55 -17.17
CA VAL A 145 -9.64 8.36 -16.33
C VAL A 145 -9.81 7.10 -17.19
N ARG A 146 -9.19 6.00 -16.73
CA ARG A 146 -9.27 4.67 -17.34
C ARG A 146 -9.87 3.73 -16.32
N GLU A 147 -11.14 3.40 -16.49
CA GLU A 147 -11.91 2.66 -15.49
C GLU A 147 -12.60 1.44 -16.08
N CYS A 148 -12.13 0.24 -15.71
CA CYS A 148 -12.69 -1.01 -16.19
C CYS A 148 -14.10 -1.23 -15.66
N GLN A 149 -14.98 -1.69 -16.55
CA GLN A 149 -16.30 -2.24 -16.21
C GLN A 149 -16.27 -3.75 -16.41
N TRP A 150 -15.24 -4.40 -15.87
CA TRP A 150 -15.05 -5.84 -16.02
C TRP A 150 -16.02 -6.62 -15.14
N GLU A 151 -16.57 -7.70 -15.67
CA GLU A 151 -17.39 -8.62 -14.90
C GLU A 151 -16.51 -9.40 -13.91
N PRO A 152 -17.00 -9.66 -12.68
CA PRO A 152 -16.26 -10.40 -11.68
C PRO A 152 -16.09 -11.86 -12.10
N THR A 153 -14.86 -12.35 -12.05
CA THR A 153 -14.54 -13.77 -12.31
C THR A 153 -14.73 -14.62 -11.07
N LEU A 154 -14.54 -14.03 -9.89
CA LEU A 154 -14.69 -14.69 -8.59
C LEU A 154 -15.25 -13.71 -7.56
N GLU A 155 -16.17 -14.19 -6.72
CA GLU A 155 -16.58 -13.53 -5.48
C GLU A 155 -16.18 -14.40 -4.29
N LEU A 156 -15.58 -13.78 -3.27
CA LEU A 156 -15.11 -14.42 -2.06
C LEU A 156 -15.48 -13.57 -0.84
N GLU A 157 -16.18 -14.17 0.11
CA GLU A 157 -16.33 -13.57 1.44
C GLU A 157 -15.03 -13.77 2.24
N ILE A 158 -14.51 -12.70 2.86
CA ILE A 158 -13.28 -12.76 3.65
C ILE A 158 -13.50 -13.57 4.93
N PRO A 159 -12.84 -14.74 5.10
CA PRO A 159 -13.07 -15.60 6.25
C PRO A 159 -12.59 -14.96 7.56
N PRO A 160 -13.23 -15.26 8.70
CA PRO A 160 -12.81 -14.76 10.02
C PRO A 160 -11.44 -15.28 10.48
N THR A 161 -10.92 -16.31 9.83
CA THR A 161 -9.59 -16.89 10.10
C THR A 161 -8.47 -16.18 9.35
N TRP A 162 -8.78 -15.20 8.50
CA TRP A 162 -7.80 -14.44 7.76
C TRP A 162 -7.26 -13.30 8.64
N PRO A 163 -5.97 -13.33 9.01
CA PRO A 163 -5.36 -12.26 9.80
C PRO A 163 -5.28 -10.96 8.98
N SER A 164 -5.13 -9.83 9.65
CA SER A 164 -4.77 -8.60 8.95
C SER A 164 -3.43 -8.77 8.20
N GLY A 165 -3.34 -8.21 7.00
CA GLY A 165 -2.19 -8.35 6.14
C GLY A 165 -2.43 -7.84 4.72
N VAL A 166 -1.35 -7.78 3.95
CA VAL A 166 -1.40 -7.59 2.51
C VAL A 166 -1.45 -8.94 1.82
N TYR A 167 -2.43 -9.11 0.94
CA TYR A 167 -2.72 -10.35 0.24
C TYR A 167 -2.39 -10.22 -1.24
N LEU A 168 -1.74 -11.25 -1.78
CA LEU A 168 -1.47 -11.39 -3.20
C LEU A 168 -2.25 -12.58 -3.75
N GLY A 169 -3.13 -12.33 -4.70
CA GLY A 169 -3.72 -13.36 -5.55
C GLY A 169 -2.81 -13.62 -6.74
N LYS A 170 -2.00 -14.66 -6.70
CA LYS A 170 -1.17 -15.08 -7.84
C LYS A 170 -2.05 -15.80 -8.85
N MET A 171 -2.25 -15.17 -9.99
CA MET A 171 -2.93 -15.75 -11.13
C MET A 171 -1.91 -16.45 -12.02
N THR A 172 -2.20 -17.66 -12.49
CA THR A 172 -1.37 -18.41 -13.44
C THR A 172 -2.25 -18.88 -14.59
N ALA A 173 -2.09 -18.29 -15.77
CA ALA A 173 -2.79 -18.72 -16.98
C ALA A 173 -2.40 -20.16 -17.32
N GLU A 174 -3.35 -21.08 -17.42
CA GLU A 174 -3.05 -22.50 -17.62
C GLU A 174 -2.43 -22.78 -18.99
N ARG A 175 -2.82 -22.01 -20.01
CA ARG A 175 -2.36 -22.19 -21.39
C ARG A 175 -0.86 -21.90 -21.56
N SER A 176 -0.37 -20.83 -20.95
CA SER A 176 1.00 -20.32 -21.16
C SER A 176 1.88 -20.45 -19.92
N GLY A 177 1.28 -20.68 -18.75
CA GLY A 177 1.95 -20.63 -17.47
C GLY A 177 2.37 -19.21 -17.06
N ILE A 178 1.96 -18.16 -17.78
CA ILE A 178 2.26 -16.76 -17.42
C ILE A 178 1.51 -16.37 -16.16
N GLN A 179 2.17 -15.56 -15.33
CA GLN A 179 1.72 -15.21 -14.00
C GLN A 179 1.72 -13.70 -13.79
N SER A 180 0.72 -13.24 -13.05
CA SER A 180 0.58 -11.87 -12.56
C SER A 180 -0.15 -11.90 -11.20
N TYR A 181 -0.18 -10.78 -10.49
CA TYR A 181 -0.92 -10.65 -9.24
C TYR A 181 -2.22 -9.86 -9.39
N VAL A 182 -3.13 -10.11 -8.47
CA VAL A 182 -4.00 -9.07 -7.89
C VAL A 182 -3.58 -8.83 -6.44
N ILE A 183 -3.85 -7.66 -5.91
CA ILE A 183 -3.49 -7.25 -4.55
C ILE A 183 -4.69 -6.66 -3.83
N PHE A 184 -4.84 -6.97 -2.55
CA PHE A 184 -5.82 -6.37 -1.66
C PHE A 184 -5.33 -6.46 -0.21
N ILE A 185 -5.90 -5.63 0.66
CA ILE A 185 -5.56 -5.56 2.08
C ILE A 185 -6.72 -6.14 2.87
N VAL A 186 -6.41 -6.98 3.86
CA VAL A 186 -7.37 -7.40 4.87
C VAL A 186 -7.02 -6.67 6.15
N ARG A 187 -7.99 -5.94 6.70
CA ARG A 187 -7.85 -5.18 7.93
C ARG A 187 -8.67 -5.81 9.06
N ASP A 188 -8.18 -5.64 10.28
CA ASP A 188 -8.92 -5.96 11.51
C ASP A 188 -9.09 -4.71 12.40
N ASP A 189 -9.89 -4.84 13.46
CA ASP A 189 -10.12 -3.80 14.48
C ASP A 189 -9.47 -4.13 15.81
N ARG A 190 -8.58 -5.12 15.82
CA ARG A 190 -7.84 -5.51 17.01
C ARG A 190 -6.92 -4.36 17.46
N PRO A 191 -6.82 -4.08 18.76
CA PRO A 191 -5.72 -3.26 19.26
C PRO A 191 -4.37 -3.87 18.89
N CYS A 192 -3.47 -3.05 18.35
CA CYS A 192 -2.15 -3.49 17.91
C CYS A 192 -1.08 -2.51 18.38
N ASP A 193 0.19 -2.94 18.38
CA ASP A 193 1.27 -2.00 18.66
C ASP A 193 1.47 -1.05 17.47
N PHE A 194 1.43 -1.56 16.24
CA PHE A 194 1.68 -0.75 15.04
C PHE A 194 0.62 -0.95 13.94
N LEU A 195 0.10 0.17 13.44
CA LEU A 195 -0.65 0.23 12.19
C LEU A 195 0.30 0.50 11.04
N PHE A 196 0.41 -0.45 10.12
CA PHE A 196 1.17 -0.35 8.89
C PHE A 196 0.25 0.12 7.77
N GLN A 197 0.44 1.36 7.31
CA GLN A 197 -0.28 1.88 6.15
C GLN A 197 0.39 1.43 4.85
N CYS A 198 -0.41 0.90 3.94
CA CYS A 198 -0.03 0.63 2.56
C CYS A 198 -0.37 1.84 1.68
N SER A 199 0.54 2.21 0.78
CA SER A 199 0.51 3.47 0.03
C SER A 199 -0.25 3.35 -1.29
N ASP A 200 -1.44 2.77 -1.26
CA ASP A 200 -2.20 2.40 -2.46
C ASP A 200 -2.63 3.58 -3.34
N LEU A 201 -2.80 4.79 -2.77
CA LEU A 201 -2.99 6.01 -3.57
C LEU A 201 -1.75 6.25 -4.46
N THR A 202 -0.56 6.08 -3.90
CA THR A 202 0.71 6.22 -4.65
C THR A 202 0.85 5.10 -5.68
N TRP A 203 0.51 3.86 -5.34
CA TRP A 203 0.53 2.77 -6.30
C TRP A 203 -0.34 3.08 -7.52
N SER A 204 -1.53 3.66 -7.31
CA SER A 204 -2.45 4.05 -8.38
C SER A 204 -1.96 5.26 -9.17
N ALA A 205 -1.36 6.25 -8.49
CA ALA A 205 -0.80 7.44 -9.10
C ALA A 205 0.30 7.13 -10.13
N TYR A 206 1.16 6.15 -9.84
CA TYR A 206 2.23 5.69 -10.73
C TYR A 206 1.81 4.59 -11.70
N ASN A 207 0.63 4.00 -11.51
CA ASN A 207 0.13 2.94 -12.38
C ASN A 207 -0.19 3.49 -13.78
N ARG A 208 0.60 3.06 -14.77
CA ARG A 208 0.49 3.49 -16.17
C ARG A 208 -0.44 2.62 -17.02
N TRP A 209 -1.07 1.62 -16.42
CA TRP A 209 -2.05 0.79 -17.11
C TRP A 209 -3.20 1.64 -17.74
N PRO A 210 -3.70 1.32 -18.95
CA PRO A 210 -3.31 0.20 -19.82
C PRO A 210 -2.16 0.50 -20.78
N MET A 211 -1.99 1.77 -21.15
CA MET A 211 -1.11 2.25 -22.24
C MET A 211 -0.68 3.70 -21.97
N ASP A 212 -0.08 3.93 -20.80
CA ASP A 212 0.44 5.20 -20.28
C ASP A 212 -0.59 6.16 -19.67
N TYR A 213 -1.42 5.72 -18.72
CA TYR A 213 -2.43 6.57 -18.06
C TYR A 213 -2.23 6.63 -16.55
N SER A 214 -1.22 7.37 -16.12
CA SER A 214 -0.89 7.65 -14.72
C SER A 214 -1.10 9.13 -14.41
N ILE A 215 -1.00 9.54 -13.14
CA ILE A 215 -0.99 10.96 -12.76
C ILE A 215 0.16 11.72 -13.45
N TYR A 216 1.24 11.02 -13.78
CA TYR A 216 2.43 11.56 -14.43
C TYR A 216 2.38 11.49 -15.96
N THR A 217 1.25 11.10 -16.56
CA THR A 217 1.11 11.11 -18.01
C THR A 217 0.83 12.52 -18.50
N GLU A 218 1.61 12.95 -19.50
CA GLU A 218 1.33 14.17 -20.23
C GLU A 218 0.18 13.93 -21.21
N HIS A 219 -0.85 14.77 -21.13
CA HIS A 219 -1.96 14.77 -22.06
C HIS A 219 -2.10 16.17 -22.68
N GLU A 220 -3.05 16.32 -23.60
CA GLU A 220 -3.34 17.62 -24.19
C GLU A 220 -3.70 18.63 -23.08
N ASN A 221 -2.89 19.69 -22.94
CA ASN A 221 -2.96 20.72 -21.88
C ASN A 221 -2.53 20.27 -20.47
N TRP A 222 -2.04 19.05 -20.27
CA TRP A 222 -1.69 18.49 -18.96
C TRP A 222 -0.22 18.10 -18.93
N THR A 223 0.52 18.61 -17.94
CA THR A 223 1.94 18.27 -17.74
C THR A 223 2.08 17.21 -16.64
N CYS A 224 3.22 16.52 -16.61
CA CYS A 224 3.50 15.51 -15.57
C CYS A 224 3.50 16.07 -14.13
N ILE A 225 3.67 17.39 -13.96
CA ILE A 225 3.58 18.11 -12.68
C ILE A 225 2.31 18.98 -12.56
N GLY A 226 1.38 18.86 -13.51
CA GLY A 226 0.15 19.65 -13.58
C GLY A 226 -0.77 19.45 -12.38
N VAL A 227 -1.46 20.53 -12.03
CA VAL A 227 -2.50 20.57 -11.00
C VAL A 227 -3.74 21.27 -11.61
N PRO A 228 -4.90 20.60 -11.70
CA PRO A 228 -5.11 19.19 -11.40
C PRO A 228 -4.35 18.28 -12.38
N SER A 229 -4.03 17.06 -11.95
CA SER A 229 -3.49 15.99 -12.81
C SER A 229 -4.56 15.06 -13.35
N GLY A 230 -4.12 14.08 -14.17
CA GLY A 230 -4.85 12.87 -14.58
C GLY A 230 -5.68 12.28 -13.44
N THR A 231 -6.93 11.89 -13.68
CA THR A 231 -7.66 11.05 -12.73
C THR A 231 -7.28 9.59 -12.94
N VAL A 232 -6.91 8.92 -11.86
CA VAL A 232 -6.62 7.48 -11.84
C VAL A 232 -7.68 6.76 -11.01
N SER A 233 -8.12 5.60 -11.49
CA SER A 233 -9.10 4.74 -10.81
C SER A 233 -8.40 3.53 -10.18
N PHE A 234 -8.96 3.02 -9.09
CA PHE A 234 -8.62 1.73 -8.50
C PHE A 234 -9.31 0.56 -9.21
N ASP A 235 -10.29 0.84 -10.06
CA ASP A 235 -11.03 -0.16 -10.85
C ASP A 235 -10.27 -0.50 -12.14
N ARG A 236 -8.98 -0.86 -11.99
CA ARG A 236 -8.10 -1.28 -13.09
C ARG A 236 -6.90 -2.08 -12.57
N PRO A 237 -6.31 -2.97 -13.40
CA PRO A 237 -5.12 -3.73 -13.01
C PRO A 237 -3.91 -2.85 -12.70
N TYR A 238 -3.03 -3.33 -11.82
CA TYR A 238 -1.70 -2.75 -11.65
C TYR A 238 -0.71 -3.36 -12.65
N GLY A 239 -0.08 -2.51 -13.47
CA GLY A 239 1.07 -2.91 -14.27
C GLY A 239 2.30 -3.18 -13.40
N LEU A 240 3.33 -3.78 -13.99
CA LEU A 240 4.66 -3.78 -13.37
C LEU A 240 5.15 -2.34 -13.26
N PHE A 241 5.62 -1.93 -12.07
CA PHE A 241 6.28 -0.64 -11.89
C PHE A 241 7.66 -0.67 -12.58
N THR A 242 7.74 -0.16 -13.80
CA THR A 242 8.93 -0.27 -14.66
C THR A 242 9.99 0.82 -14.41
N HIS A 243 9.77 1.72 -13.45
CA HIS A 243 10.72 2.80 -13.15
C HIS A 243 12.14 2.26 -12.91
N PRO A 244 13.21 2.93 -13.40
CA PRO A 244 14.58 2.41 -13.31
C PRO A 244 15.07 2.10 -11.89
N VAL A 245 14.53 2.80 -10.88
CA VAL A 245 14.85 2.57 -9.46
C VAL A 245 14.29 1.24 -8.94
N ASN A 246 13.24 0.71 -9.56
CA ASN A 246 12.68 -0.58 -9.19
C ASN A 246 13.47 -1.72 -9.84
N LYS A 247 14.21 -2.46 -9.01
CA LYS A 247 14.98 -3.65 -9.41
C LYS A 247 14.12 -4.92 -9.47
N MET A 248 12.92 -4.93 -8.88
CA MET A 248 12.03 -6.08 -8.92
C MET A 248 11.23 -6.10 -10.23
N LYS A 249 11.62 -7.00 -11.14
CA LYS A 249 10.97 -7.13 -12.46
C LYS A 249 9.85 -8.19 -12.52
N LYS A 250 9.62 -8.92 -11.42
CA LYS A 250 8.62 -9.99 -11.31
C LYS A 250 7.59 -9.67 -10.24
N SER A 251 6.97 -8.49 -10.36
CA SER A 251 6.02 -7.96 -9.37
C SER A 251 4.80 -7.28 -10.03
N GLY A 252 4.51 -7.58 -11.30
CA GLY A 252 3.32 -7.09 -11.98
C GLY A 252 2.05 -7.47 -11.21
N GLY A 253 1.12 -6.52 -11.07
CA GLY A 253 -0.12 -6.72 -10.31
C GLY A 253 -0.04 -6.49 -8.80
N SER A 254 1.16 -6.30 -8.24
CA SER A 254 1.34 -6.09 -6.78
C SER A 254 1.36 -4.62 -6.37
N GLY A 255 0.99 -3.71 -7.27
CA GLY A 255 1.25 -2.28 -7.09
C GLY A 255 2.74 -2.04 -6.85
N GLU A 256 3.06 -1.17 -5.90
CA GLU A 256 4.43 -0.94 -5.45
C GLU A 256 4.74 -1.54 -4.07
N TYR A 257 3.83 -2.37 -3.53
CA TYR A 257 3.98 -3.01 -2.23
C TYR A 257 5.27 -3.84 -2.13
N LEU A 258 5.50 -4.75 -3.08
CA LEU A 258 6.64 -5.66 -3.04
C LEU A 258 8.02 -4.97 -3.04
N PRO A 259 8.29 -3.95 -3.89
CA PRO A 259 9.57 -3.26 -3.85
C PRO A 259 9.74 -2.33 -2.63
N TRP A 260 8.69 -1.66 -2.15
CA TRP A 260 8.85 -0.54 -1.20
C TRP A 260 8.40 -0.81 0.22
N GLU A 261 7.40 -1.68 0.43
CA GLU A 261 6.75 -1.83 1.73
C GLU A 261 6.96 -3.24 2.32
N PHE A 262 6.87 -4.27 1.48
CA PHE A 262 7.06 -5.65 1.89
C PHE A 262 8.39 -5.92 2.62
N PRO A 263 9.54 -5.33 2.26
CA PRO A 263 10.79 -5.57 2.99
C PRO A 263 10.71 -5.18 4.47
N LEU A 264 10.08 -4.05 4.80
CA LEU A 264 9.92 -3.64 6.21
C LEU A 264 8.84 -4.47 6.89
N ALA A 265 7.70 -4.72 6.24
CA ALA A 265 6.65 -5.59 6.78
C ALA A 265 7.20 -6.98 7.13
N PHE A 266 7.94 -7.59 6.21
CA PHE A 266 8.62 -8.87 6.42
C PHE A 266 9.58 -8.84 7.62
N TRP A 267 10.40 -7.79 7.74
CA TRP A 267 11.33 -7.64 8.86
C TRP A 267 10.57 -7.44 10.18
N MET A 268 9.55 -6.61 10.21
CA MET A 268 8.79 -6.35 11.44
C MET A 268 8.08 -7.62 11.91
N GLU A 269 7.50 -8.40 10.98
CA GLU A 269 6.91 -9.70 11.30
C GLU A 269 7.96 -10.73 11.75
N LYS A 270 9.16 -10.71 11.18
CA LYS A 270 10.29 -11.57 11.62
C LYS A 270 10.67 -11.31 13.07
N GLU A 271 10.72 -10.05 13.48
CA GLU A 271 11.01 -9.66 14.86
C GLU A 271 9.79 -9.85 15.80
N GLY A 272 8.63 -10.21 15.23
CA GLY A 272 7.41 -10.51 15.96
C GLY A 272 6.75 -9.27 16.54
N TYR A 273 6.85 -8.13 15.85
CA TYR A 273 6.06 -6.95 16.18
C TYR A 273 4.57 -7.21 15.93
N ASP A 274 3.74 -6.62 16.78
CA ASP A 274 2.30 -6.73 16.67
C ASP A 274 1.74 -5.73 15.65
N LEU A 275 1.50 -6.21 14.42
CA LEU A 275 1.07 -5.42 13.26
C LEU A 275 -0.42 -5.61 12.94
N SER A 276 -1.05 -4.52 12.52
CA SER A 276 -2.27 -4.54 11.71
C SER A 276 -2.04 -3.67 10.47
N TYR A 277 -2.63 -4.04 9.34
CA TYR A 277 -2.41 -3.41 8.03
C TYR A 277 -3.65 -2.67 7.57
N ILE A 278 -3.46 -1.50 6.98
CA ILE A 278 -4.53 -0.64 6.45
C ILE A 278 -4.14 -0.03 5.10
N SER A 279 -5.15 0.35 4.30
CA SER A 279 -5.01 1.16 3.08
C SER A 279 -4.98 2.66 3.42
N ASN A 280 -4.51 3.51 2.51
CA ASN A 280 -4.73 4.95 2.61
C ASN A 280 -6.23 5.31 2.73
N ILE A 281 -7.13 4.54 2.11
CA ILE A 281 -8.59 4.74 2.17
C ILE A 281 -9.12 4.56 3.59
N ASP A 282 -8.53 3.64 4.36
CA ASP A 282 -8.89 3.42 5.76
C ASP A 282 -8.49 4.61 6.63
N THR A 283 -7.30 5.18 6.39
CA THR A 283 -6.84 6.39 7.07
C THR A 283 -7.70 7.61 6.73
N HIS A 284 -8.22 7.68 5.50
CA HIS A 284 -9.19 8.69 5.10
C HIS A 284 -10.52 8.53 5.82
N SER A 285 -11.04 7.30 5.86
CA SER A 285 -12.46 7.04 6.18
C SER A 285 -12.72 6.62 7.63
N ASP A 286 -11.71 6.16 8.37
CA ASP A 286 -11.83 5.59 9.71
C ASP A 286 -10.84 6.20 10.71
N PRO A 287 -11.06 7.46 11.15
CA PRO A 287 -10.19 8.12 12.12
C PRO A 287 -10.12 7.41 13.47
N GLN A 288 -11.22 6.77 13.90
CA GLN A 288 -11.26 6.04 15.17
C GLN A 288 -10.40 4.78 15.13
N GLY A 289 -10.33 4.14 13.96
CA GLY A 289 -9.43 3.04 13.70
C GLY A 289 -7.98 3.40 14.05
N LEU A 290 -7.49 4.61 13.76
CA LEU A 290 -6.10 4.99 14.02
C LEU A 290 -5.74 4.94 15.52
N LEU A 291 -6.71 5.25 16.39
CA LEU A 291 -6.52 5.34 17.85
C LEU A 291 -6.33 3.99 18.54
N ARG A 292 -6.59 2.87 17.82
CA ARG A 292 -6.40 1.50 18.32
C ARG A 292 -4.94 1.05 18.39
N SER A 293 -4.03 1.88 17.88
CA SER A 293 -2.60 1.59 17.81
C SER A 293 -1.78 2.42 18.79
N ASN A 294 -0.56 1.95 19.09
CA ASN A 294 0.45 2.76 19.78
C ASN A 294 1.31 3.56 18.79
N GLY A 295 1.47 3.06 17.56
CA GLY A 295 2.19 3.74 16.48
C GLY A 295 1.54 3.56 15.11
N PHE A 296 1.52 4.63 14.33
CA PHE A 296 1.19 4.63 12.91
C PHE A 296 2.49 4.65 12.09
N ILE A 297 2.58 3.81 11.08
CA ILE A 297 3.76 3.66 10.23
C ILE A 297 3.40 3.92 8.76
N SER A 298 4.11 4.87 8.16
CA SER A 298 4.17 5.13 6.71
C SER A 298 5.56 4.75 6.21
N VAL A 299 5.65 4.04 5.07
CA VAL A 299 6.88 3.35 4.64
C VAL A 299 7.09 3.49 3.14
N GLY A 300 8.35 3.54 2.73
CA GLY A 300 8.71 3.44 1.32
C GLY A 300 8.40 4.75 0.60
N HIS A 301 7.31 4.76 -0.16
CA HIS A 301 6.89 5.91 -0.96
C HIS A 301 5.38 6.17 -0.83
N ASP A 302 5.03 7.01 0.14
CA ASP A 302 3.66 7.34 0.53
C ASP A 302 3.34 8.80 0.19
N GLU A 303 3.42 9.11 -1.10
CA GLU A 303 3.48 10.47 -1.65
C GLU A 303 2.12 11.19 -1.68
N TYR A 304 1.05 10.45 -1.98
CA TYR A 304 -0.29 11.00 -2.26
C TYR A 304 -1.22 10.85 -1.07
N TRP A 305 -1.69 11.99 -0.54
CA TRP A 305 -2.52 12.04 0.66
C TRP A 305 -3.73 12.94 0.44
N SER A 306 -4.89 12.54 0.97
CA SER A 306 -6.02 13.47 1.12
C SER A 306 -5.81 14.39 2.33
N LEU A 307 -6.48 15.55 2.34
CA LEU A 307 -6.46 16.44 3.50
C LEU A 307 -7.07 15.76 4.73
N GLU A 308 -8.10 14.95 4.53
CA GLU A 308 -8.74 14.17 5.61
C GLU A 308 -7.79 13.16 6.23
N MET A 309 -6.98 12.45 5.43
CA MET A 309 -5.94 11.55 5.96
C MET A 309 -4.94 12.32 6.82
N TYR A 310 -4.47 13.46 6.34
CA TYR A 310 -3.53 14.31 7.06
C TYR A 310 -4.11 14.74 8.41
N ASP A 311 -5.34 15.25 8.41
CA ASP A 311 -6.03 15.69 9.63
C ASP A 311 -6.31 14.54 10.59
N ASN A 312 -6.71 13.37 10.09
CA ASN A 312 -6.96 12.18 10.91
C ASN A 312 -5.69 11.70 11.61
N VAL A 313 -4.57 11.61 10.89
CA VAL A 313 -3.26 11.22 11.46
C VAL A 313 -2.74 12.28 12.44
N ARG A 314 -2.92 13.56 12.12
CA ARG A 314 -2.57 14.65 13.04
C ARG A 314 -3.35 14.56 14.35
N LYS A 315 -4.67 14.34 14.29
CA LYS A 315 -5.53 14.16 15.47
C LYS A 315 -5.14 12.90 16.25
N ALA A 316 -4.87 11.79 15.56
CA ALA A 316 -4.40 10.56 16.22
C ALA A 316 -3.11 10.79 17.02
N ARG A 317 -2.17 11.60 16.48
CA ARG A 317 -0.97 12.03 17.21
C ARG A 317 -1.29 12.87 18.43
N GLU A 318 -2.22 13.81 18.33
CA GLU A 318 -2.68 14.64 19.46
C GLU A 318 -3.34 13.78 20.56
N GLU A 319 -3.95 12.66 20.18
CA GLU A 319 -4.53 11.63 21.07
C GLU A 319 -3.51 10.56 21.53
N GLY A 320 -2.22 10.76 21.25
CA GLY A 320 -1.12 9.95 21.78
C GLY A 320 -0.63 8.78 20.90
N VAL A 321 -1.06 8.69 19.64
CA VAL A 321 -0.49 7.74 18.67
C VAL A 321 0.87 8.26 18.18
N ASN A 322 1.91 7.43 18.23
CA ASN A 322 3.23 7.79 17.73
C ASN A 322 3.26 7.70 16.20
N LEU A 323 3.99 8.57 15.52
CA LEU A 323 4.10 8.53 14.07
C LEU A 323 5.52 8.15 13.65
N ALA A 324 5.66 7.20 12.74
CA ALA A 324 6.93 6.81 12.13
C ALA A 324 6.83 6.85 10.61
N PHE A 325 7.68 7.67 9.97
CA PHE A 325 7.77 7.78 8.51
C PHE A 325 9.13 7.25 8.07
N PHE A 326 9.12 6.07 7.44
CA PHE A 326 10.31 5.38 6.92
C PHE A 326 10.36 5.47 5.40
N GLY A 327 10.43 6.70 4.89
CA GLY A 327 10.43 7.00 3.46
C GLY A 327 10.92 8.40 3.17
N GLY A 328 10.90 8.76 1.89
CA GLY A 328 11.08 10.13 1.42
C GLY A 328 9.86 10.53 0.60
N ASN A 329 9.66 11.84 0.43
CA ASN A 329 8.55 12.37 -0.37
C ASN A 329 7.15 12.01 0.17
N SER A 330 7.04 11.58 1.43
CA SER A 330 5.75 11.28 2.04
C SER A 330 4.91 12.55 2.20
N VAL A 331 3.59 12.44 1.98
CA VAL A 331 2.66 13.56 2.15
C VAL A 331 3.07 14.77 1.29
N LEU A 332 3.48 14.55 0.04
CA LEU A 332 3.85 15.63 -0.88
C LEU A 332 2.62 16.19 -1.61
N CYS A 333 1.82 15.30 -2.21
CA CYS A 333 0.71 15.67 -3.08
C CYS A 333 -0.63 15.64 -2.34
N VAL A 334 -1.43 16.70 -2.51
CA VAL A 334 -2.84 16.69 -2.11
C VAL A 334 -3.64 15.90 -3.15
N ALA A 335 -4.32 14.86 -2.69
CA ALA A 335 -5.03 13.90 -3.54
C ALA A 335 -6.39 13.55 -2.93
N PRO A 336 -7.50 14.20 -3.34
CA PRO A 336 -8.82 13.83 -2.84
C PRO A 336 -9.20 12.42 -3.30
N LEU A 337 -10.05 11.78 -2.51
CA LEU A 337 -10.73 10.55 -2.91
C LEU A 337 -12.05 10.89 -3.61
N LEU A 338 -12.23 10.33 -4.79
CA LEU A 338 -13.36 10.57 -5.68
C LEU A 338 -14.12 9.26 -5.89
N PRO A 339 -15.43 9.33 -6.20
CA PRO A 339 -16.17 8.15 -6.61
C PRO A 339 -15.71 7.64 -7.98
N ASN A 340 -15.96 6.36 -8.27
CA ASN A 340 -15.88 5.84 -9.63
C ASN A 340 -17.09 6.27 -10.48
N THR A 341 -17.12 5.89 -11.76
CA THR A 341 -18.20 6.21 -12.71
C THR A 341 -19.57 5.70 -12.25
N ASN A 342 -19.60 4.62 -11.44
CA ASN A 342 -20.82 4.06 -10.87
C ASN A 342 -21.22 4.69 -9.52
N GLY A 343 -20.51 5.72 -9.06
CA GLY A 343 -20.80 6.43 -7.81
C GLY A 343 -20.29 5.74 -6.55
N VAL A 344 -19.51 4.65 -6.65
CA VAL A 344 -18.89 4.00 -5.49
C VAL A 344 -17.79 4.93 -4.96
N PRO A 345 -17.86 5.37 -3.69
CA PRO A 345 -16.91 6.35 -3.14
C PRO A 345 -15.50 5.77 -3.04
N ASN A 346 -14.51 6.66 -3.01
CA ASN A 346 -13.10 6.33 -2.74
C ASN A 346 -12.49 5.33 -3.75
N ARG A 347 -12.94 5.39 -5.01
CA ARG A 347 -12.46 4.52 -6.09
C ARG A 347 -11.60 5.23 -7.13
N ALA A 348 -11.46 6.55 -7.05
CA ALA A 348 -10.57 7.32 -7.92
C ALA A 348 -9.84 8.44 -7.15
N THR A 349 -8.77 8.94 -7.74
CA THR A 349 -8.01 10.08 -7.19
C THR A 349 -7.25 10.82 -8.29
N ARG A 350 -6.79 12.03 -8.00
CA ARG A 350 -5.89 12.85 -8.83
C ARG A 350 -5.08 13.77 -7.93
N ARG A 351 -3.97 14.33 -8.42
CA ARG A 351 -3.30 15.43 -7.74
C ARG A 351 -4.12 16.71 -7.92
N GLU A 352 -4.47 17.33 -6.81
CA GLU A 352 -5.16 18.64 -6.74
C GLU A 352 -4.28 19.75 -6.16
N GLY A 353 -3.09 19.41 -5.70
CA GLY A 353 -2.17 20.39 -5.14
C GLY A 353 -1.02 19.72 -4.41
N TRP A 354 -0.38 20.51 -3.56
CA TRP A 354 0.84 20.14 -2.85
C TRP A 354 0.71 20.55 -1.39
N PHE A 355 1.17 19.71 -0.46
CA PHE A 355 1.20 20.04 0.97
C PHE A 355 2.34 21.00 1.32
N MET A 356 3.38 21.05 0.47
CA MET A 356 4.49 22.00 0.57
C MET A 356 4.46 22.91 -0.66
N PRO A 357 4.79 24.21 -0.52
CA PRO A 357 4.91 25.08 -1.68
C PRO A 357 5.95 24.52 -2.65
N VAL A 358 5.59 24.47 -3.94
CA VAL A 358 6.51 24.01 -5.00
C VAL A 358 7.59 25.10 -5.17
N ALA A 359 8.81 24.72 -5.54
CA ALA A 359 9.94 25.65 -5.61
C ALA A 359 9.71 26.90 -6.48
N ASP A 360 8.73 26.88 -7.39
CA ASP A 360 8.36 28.05 -8.22
C ASP A 360 7.44 29.06 -7.48
N GLU A 361 7.03 28.74 -6.25
CA GLU A 361 6.18 29.57 -5.36
C GLU A 361 6.92 30.11 -4.12
N ILE A 362 8.22 29.83 -3.99
CA ILE A 362 9.13 30.34 -2.93
C ILE A 362 10.18 31.23 -3.57
#